data_AF-A0A6I2FXC0-F1
#
_entry.id   AF-A0A6I2FXC0-F1
#
_cell.length_a   1.000
_cell.length_b   1.000
_cell.length_c   1.000
_cell.angle_alpha   90.00
_cell.angle_beta   90.00
_cell.angle_gamma   90.00
#
_symmetry.space_group_name_H-M   'P 1'
#
loop_
_entity.id
_entity.type
_entity.pdbx_description
1 polymer ?
#
loop_
_entity_poly.entity_id
_entity_poly.type
_entity_poly.pdbx_seq_one_letter_code
_entity_poly.pdbx_strand_id
1 'polypeptide(L)'
;MLFRATTPEAACDALGVRRSGIRSKSPKPVLCGVVRPEGAYLVVEDRAVGMLEGTWDLTGLSGGREIVAAAEIDGVGHSEVSVWRDGRKVWGIVSPVDDFRPRLSGCVPAEILAELQYEEYLEYIESKGWTDDSDDWEDDFDEVDWFNPILRLAADLTGYVCGSPLAATEEEPFEILESIVASTAV
;
A
#
# COMPACT_ATOMS: atom_id res chain seq x y z
N MET A 1 1.84 -0.57 5.58
CA MET A 1 1.14 -1.83 5.92
C MET A 1 0.27 -1.63 7.16
N LEU A 2 -1.00 -2.02 7.11
CA LEU A 2 -1.91 -2.02 8.25
C LEU A 2 -2.16 -3.46 8.70
N PHE A 3 -1.78 -3.80 9.93
CA PHE A 3 -2.07 -5.07 10.58
C PHE A 3 -3.40 -4.97 11.33
N ARG A 4 -4.43 -5.69 10.85
CA ARG A 4 -5.76 -5.66 11.47
C ARG A 4 -5.83 -6.58 12.68
N ALA A 5 -6.56 -6.16 13.71
CA ALA A 5 -6.78 -6.91 14.96
C ALA A 5 -5.48 -7.50 15.59
N THR A 6 -4.36 -6.81 15.41
CA THR A 6 -3.03 -7.27 15.82
C THR A 6 -2.43 -6.25 16.78
N THR A 7 -1.86 -6.71 17.89
CA THR A 7 -1.17 -5.81 18.83
C THR A 7 0.12 -5.27 18.23
N PRO A 8 0.61 -4.10 18.69
CA PRO A 8 1.90 -3.57 18.25
C PRO A 8 3.04 -4.58 18.40
N GLU A 9 3.06 -5.32 19.52
CA GLU A 9 4.08 -6.31 19.82
C GLU A 9 4.05 -7.46 18.81
N ALA A 10 2.87 -8.00 18.50
CA ALA A 10 2.73 -9.09 17.54
C ALA A 10 3.11 -8.66 16.11
N ALA A 11 2.80 -7.41 15.72
CA ALA A 11 3.22 -6.87 14.44
C ALA A 11 4.74 -6.65 14.36
N CYS A 12 5.34 -6.15 15.45
CA CYS A 12 6.79 -5.97 15.56
C CYS A 12 7.53 -7.32 15.51
N ASP A 13 7.05 -8.32 16.24
CA ASP A 13 7.60 -9.68 16.22
C ASP A 13 7.55 -10.29 14.82
N ALA A 14 6.42 -10.12 14.11
CA ALA A 14 6.27 -10.59 12.72
C ALA A 14 7.25 -9.91 11.76
N LEU A 15 7.55 -8.63 11.98
CA LEU A 15 8.48 -7.85 11.17
C LEU A 15 9.96 -8.03 11.59
N GLY A 16 10.24 -8.70 12.71
CA GLY A 16 11.60 -8.79 13.25
C GLY A 16 12.16 -7.44 13.70
N VAL A 17 11.30 -6.56 14.22
CA VAL A 17 11.65 -5.21 14.69
C VAL A 17 11.23 -5.03 16.15
N ARG A 18 11.75 -4.00 16.80
CA ARG A 18 11.32 -3.58 18.14
C ARG A 18 10.98 -2.09 18.16
N ARG A 19 10.09 -1.74 19.08
CA ARG A 19 9.74 -0.36 19.42
C ARG A 19 10.93 0.33 20.10
N SER A 20 11.28 1.53 19.66
CA SER A 20 12.42 2.30 20.20
C SER A 20 12.06 3.16 21.42
N GLY A 21 10.77 3.47 21.63
CA GLY A 21 10.30 4.51 22.55
C GLY A 21 10.46 5.94 22.03
N ILE A 22 11.11 6.15 20.88
CA ILE A 22 11.31 7.46 20.26
C ILE A 22 10.14 7.75 19.32
N ARG A 23 9.51 8.92 19.48
CA ARG A 23 8.37 9.32 18.66
C ARG A 23 8.71 10.45 17.68
N SER A 24 7.91 10.56 16.63
CA SER A 24 8.09 11.54 15.56
C SER A 24 6.73 12.00 15.01
N LYS A 25 6.71 13.24 14.50
CA LYS A 25 5.57 13.85 13.81
C LYS A 25 5.31 13.23 12.45
N SER A 26 6.35 12.67 11.84
CA SER A 26 6.32 12.05 10.52
C SER A 26 7.03 10.69 10.54
N PRO A 27 6.68 9.77 9.62
CA PRO A 27 7.27 8.44 9.58
C PRO A 27 8.68 8.46 8.96
N LYS A 28 9.63 9.09 9.65
CA LYS A 28 11.05 9.20 9.24
C LYS A 28 11.95 8.73 10.39
N PRO A 29 13.08 8.03 10.13
CA PRO A 29 13.77 7.95 8.83
C PRO A 29 13.73 6.62 8.06
N VAL A 30 13.20 5.52 8.61
CA VAL A 30 13.17 4.22 7.87
C VAL A 30 11.86 3.48 8.08
N LEU A 31 11.56 3.07 9.31
CA LEU A 31 10.37 2.30 9.63
C LEU A 31 9.74 2.85 10.91
N CYS A 32 8.45 3.17 10.88
CA CYS A 32 7.72 3.67 12.03
C CYS A 32 6.39 2.92 12.19
N GLY A 33 5.91 2.85 13.42
CA GLY A 33 4.63 2.24 13.75
C GLY A 33 3.70 3.18 14.52
N VAL A 34 2.39 2.97 14.39
CA VAL A 34 1.37 3.75 15.11
C VAL A 34 0.13 2.90 15.36
N VAL A 35 -0.40 3.00 16.57
CA VAL A 35 -1.66 2.37 16.95
C VAL A 35 -2.82 3.20 16.43
N ARG A 36 -3.75 2.56 15.73
CA ARG A 36 -4.95 3.20 15.22
C ARG A 36 -6.08 3.19 16.27
N PRO A 37 -7.04 4.15 16.22
CA PRO A 37 -8.17 4.20 17.15
C PRO A 37 -8.98 2.90 17.23
N GLU A 38 -9.08 2.17 16.11
CA GLU A 38 -9.77 0.89 15.98
C GLU A 38 -8.95 -0.32 16.48
N GLY A 39 -7.76 -0.10 17.04
CA GLY A 39 -6.89 -1.16 17.56
C GLY A 39 -6.04 -1.88 16.50
N ALA A 40 -6.05 -1.41 15.26
CA ALA A 40 -5.11 -1.85 14.23
C ALA A 40 -3.72 -1.22 14.43
N TYR A 41 -2.69 -1.83 13.85
CA TYR A 41 -1.33 -1.31 13.90
C TYR A 41 -0.83 -0.97 12.49
N LEU A 42 -0.58 0.32 12.25
CA LEU A 42 -0.03 0.80 10.98
C LEU A 42 1.49 0.85 11.09
N VAL A 43 2.16 0.27 10.10
CA VAL A 43 3.61 0.35 9.90
C VAL A 43 3.86 1.06 8.57
N VAL A 44 4.72 2.09 8.61
CA VAL A 44 5.09 2.91 7.46
C VAL A 44 6.60 2.82 7.26
N GLU A 45 6.99 2.50 6.03
CA GLU A 45 8.37 2.58 5.56
C GLU A 45 8.50 3.81 4.64
N ASP A 46 9.49 4.68 4.87
CA ASP A 46 9.70 5.93 4.12
C ASP A 46 10.37 5.69 2.74
N ARG A 47 10.57 4.43 2.34
CA ARG A 47 11.35 4.05 1.15
C ARG A 47 10.78 2.82 0.45
N ALA A 48 9.74 3.02 -0.35
CA ALA A 48 9.36 2.02 -1.34
C ALA A 48 10.39 2.01 -2.48
N VAL A 49 10.95 0.84 -2.78
CA VAL A 49 11.96 0.65 -3.85
C VAL A 49 11.49 -0.32 -4.94
N GLY A 50 10.26 -0.82 -4.85
CA GLY A 50 9.67 -1.75 -5.79
C GLY A 50 8.27 -2.21 -5.37
N MET A 51 7.79 -3.26 -6.02
CA MET A 51 6.49 -3.89 -5.71
C MET A 51 6.45 -4.46 -4.30
N LEU A 52 5.29 -4.42 -3.68
CA LEU A 52 5.08 -4.88 -2.30
C LEU A 52 5.58 -6.31 -2.06
N GLU A 53 5.25 -7.23 -2.97
CA GLU A 53 5.67 -8.63 -2.89
C GLU A 53 7.17 -8.86 -3.12
N GLY A 54 7.85 -7.90 -3.74
CA GLY A 54 9.31 -7.92 -3.91
C GLY A 54 10.05 -7.38 -2.69
N THR A 55 9.41 -6.52 -1.90
CA THR A 55 10.00 -5.87 -0.73
C THR A 55 9.69 -6.62 0.57
N TRP A 56 8.48 -7.13 0.72
CA TRP A 56 7.97 -7.71 1.97
C TRP A 56 7.50 -9.15 1.78
N ASP A 57 7.82 -10.02 2.75
CA ASP A 57 7.22 -11.36 2.85
C ASP A 57 5.77 -11.27 3.37
N LEU A 58 4.86 -10.78 2.53
CA LEU A 58 3.45 -10.62 2.88
C LEU A 58 2.75 -11.97 3.14
N THR A 59 3.29 -13.07 2.60
CA THR A 59 2.84 -14.43 2.92
C THR A 59 3.13 -14.76 4.38
N GLY A 60 4.37 -14.60 4.83
CA GLY A 60 4.75 -14.82 6.22
C GLY A 60 4.06 -13.84 7.17
N LEU A 61 4.05 -12.55 6.83
CA LEU A 61 3.47 -11.50 7.67
C LEU A 61 1.96 -11.68 7.87
N SER A 62 1.21 -12.13 6.86
CA SER A 62 -0.24 -12.36 6.97
C SER A 62 -0.61 -13.73 7.55
N GLY A 63 0.34 -14.55 7.99
CA GLY A 63 0.06 -15.85 8.61
C GLY A 63 -0.79 -15.72 9.88
N GLY A 64 -2.07 -16.13 9.80
CA GLY A 64 -3.04 -16.06 10.90
C GLY A 64 -3.63 -14.68 11.15
N ARG A 65 -3.53 -13.73 10.20
CA ARG A 65 -4.03 -12.37 10.33
C ARG A 65 -4.35 -11.74 8.97
N GLU A 66 -5.02 -10.59 9.01
CA GLU A 66 -5.25 -9.78 7.82
C GLU A 66 -4.30 -8.57 7.79
N ILE A 67 -3.72 -8.32 6.62
CA ILE A 67 -2.87 -7.16 6.34
C ILE A 67 -3.40 -6.44 5.11
N VAL A 68 -3.51 -5.12 5.21
CA VAL A 68 -3.61 -4.24 4.04
C VAL A 68 -2.22 -3.67 3.77
N ALA A 69 -1.66 -3.97 2.61
CA ALA A 69 -0.37 -3.46 2.17
C ALA A 69 -0.59 -2.45 1.05
N ALA A 70 0.15 -1.34 1.09
CA ALA A 70 0.09 -0.31 0.07
C ALA A 70 1.49 0.29 -0.13
N ALA A 71 1.80 0.67 -1.37
CA ALA A 71 3.06 1.31 -1.76
C ALA A 71 2.80 2.44 -2.77
N GLU A 72 3.70 3.41 -2.75
CA GLU A 72 3.73 4.56 -3.63
C GLU A 72 5.19 4.83 -4.02
N ILE A 73 5.44 5.07 -5.31
CA ILE A 73 6.74 5.51 -5.82
C ILE A 73 6.50 6.66 -6.81
N ASP A 74 6.44 7.89 -6.29
CA ASP A 74 6.09 9.11 -7.03
C ASP A 74 6.89 9.27 -8.33
N GLY A 75 8.21 9.02 -8.26
CA GLY A 75 9.12 9.27 -9.38
C GLY A 75 8.88 8.40 -10.61
N VAL A 76 8.11 7.32 -10.48
CA VAL A 76 7.76 6.41 -11.58
C VAL A 76 6.24 6.25 -11.73
N GLY A 77 5.42 7.01 -10.99
CA GLY A 77 3.95 6.90 -11.06
C GLY A 77 3.40 5.54 -10.64
N HIS A 78 4.08 4.83 -9.73
CA HIS A 78 3.64 3.52 -9.27
C HIS A 78 2.85 3.62 -7.96
N SER A 79 1.65 3.07 -7.96
CA SER A 79 0.87 2.84 -6.74
C SER A 79 0.33 1.42 -6.71
N GLU A 80 0.30 0.83 -5.52
CA GLU A 80 -0.19 -0.53 -5.31
C GLU A 80 -0.98 -0.60 -4.01
N VAL A 81 -2.04 -1.38 -4.00
CA VAL A 81 -2.73 -1.82 -2.78
C VAL A 81 -3.10 -3.29 -2.89
N SER A 82 -2.88 -4.05 -1.81
CA SER A 82 -3.27 -5.45 -1.73
C SER A 82 -3.75 -5.84 -0.34
N VAL A 83 -4.68 -6.78 -0.29
CA VAL A 83 -5.20 -7.36 0.94
C VAL A 83 -4.75 -8.81 1.03
N TRP A 84 -4.15 -9.13 2.17
CA TRP A 84 -3.61 -10.44 2.49
C TRP A 84 -4.29 -11.00 3.72
N ARG A 85 -4.58 -12.30 3.70
CA ARG A 85 -5.17 -13.01 4.83
C ARG A 85 -4.66 -14.44 4.87
N ASP A 86 -4.24 -14.87 6.05
CA ASP A 86 -3.80 -16.24 6.31
C ASP A 86 -2.74 -16.75 5.32
N GLY A 87 -1.75 -15.90 5.02
CA GLY A 87 -0.65 -16.21 4.12
C GLY A 87 -1.03 -16.22 2.64
N ARG A 88 -2.13 -15.58 2.24
CA ARG A 88 -2.59 -15.54 0.86
C ARG A 88 -3.04 -14.14 0.46
N LYS A 89 -2.73 -13.73 -0.76
CA LYS A 89 -3.33 -12.54 -1.38
C LYS A 89 -4.81 -12.81 -1.66
N VAL A 90 -5.69 -12.04 -1.03
CA VAL A 90 -7.14 -12.09 -1.25
C VAL A 90 -7.47 -11.35 -2.54
N TRP A 91 -6.95 -10.13 -2.67
CA TRP A 91 -7.01 -9.32 -3.88
C TRP A 91 -5.90 -8.26 -3.89
N GLY A 92 -5.64 -7.67 -5.05
CA GLY A 92 -4.72 -6.54 -5.19
C GLY A 92 -4.92 -5.77 -6.49
N ILE A 93 -4.53 -4.50 -6.48
CA ILE A 93 -4.62 -3.55 -7.58
C ILE A 93 -3.29 -2.83 -7.67
N VAL A 94 -2.71 -2.79 -8.88
CA VAL A 94 -1.44 -2.13 -9.15
C VAL A 94 -1.65 -1.15 -10.29
N SER A 95 -1.26 0.11 -10.12
CA SER A 95 -1.02 1.03 -11.22
C SER A 95 0.29 0.64 -11.89
N PRO A 96 0.27 0.11 -13.12
CA PRO A 96 1.50 -0.17 -13.83
C PRO A 96 2.18 1.15 -14.27
N VAL A 97 3.50 1.12 -14.39
CA VAL A 97 4.31 2.25 -14.89
C VAL A 97 4.22 2.36 -16.41
N ASP A 98 4.05 1.22 -17.09
CA ASP A 98 4.18 1.08 -18.54
C ASP A 98 2.88 0.63 -19.23
N ASP A 99 1.74 0.65 -18.53
CA ASP A 99 0.46 0.14 -19.04
C ASP A 99 -0.67 1.08 -18.59
N PHE A 100 -1.75 1.13 -19.36
CA PHE A 100 -2.87 2.04 -19.12
C PHE A 100 -3.93 1.41 -18.23
N ARG A 101 -3.82 0.11 -17.95
CA ARG A 101 -4.82 -0.65 -17.19
C ARG A 101 -4.28 -1.08 -15.83
N PRO A 102 -5.02 -0.84 -14.73
CA PRO A 102 -4.58 -1.34 -13.44
C PRO A 102 -4.56 -2.88 -13.49
N ARG A 103 -3.49 -3.46 -12.98
CA ARG A 103 -3.36 -4.91 -12.89
C ARG A 103 -4.13 -5.39 -11.67
N LEU A 104 -5.17 -6.18 -11.92
CA LEU A 104 -6.00 -6.77 -10.88
C LEU A 104 -5.51 -8.18 -10.55
N SER A 105 -5.57 -8.53 -9.27
CA SER A 105 -5.27 -9.88 -8.80
C SER A 105 -6.31 -10.34 -7.78
N GLY A 106 -6.60 -11.64 -7.75
CA GLY A 106 -7.62 -12.22 -6.88
C GLY A 106 -9.04 -11.77 -7.25
N CYS A 107 -9.94 -11.76 -6.26
CA CYS A 107 -11.32 -11.32 -6.43
C CYS A 107 -11.48 -9.92 -5.84
N VAL A 108 -11.20 -8.89 -6.64
CA VAL A 108 -11.40 -7.48 -6.23
C VAL A 108 -12.90 -7.26 -5.98
N PRO A 109 -13.31 -6.71 -4.82
CA PRO A 109 -14.73 -6.46 -4.54
C PRO A 109 -15.35 -5.50 -5.57
N ALA A 110 -16.59 -5.75 -5.98
CA ALA A 110 -17.30 -4.95 -6.98
C ALA A 110 -17.37 -3.46 -6.59
N GLU A 111 -17.53 -3.19 -5.30
CA GLU A 111 -17.63 -1.82 -4.76
C GLU A 111 -16.33 -1.03 -4.97
N ILE A 112 -15.19 -1.71 -4.92
CA ILE A 112 -13.88 -1.12 -5.21
C ILE A 112 -13.74 -0.86 -6.71
N LEU A 113 -14.18 -1.79 -7.55
CA LEU A 113 -14.17 -1.59 -9.01
C LEU A 113 -15.07 -0.43 -9.43
N ALA A 114 -16.23 -0.29 -8.78
CA ALA A 114 -17.16 0.81 -9.00
C ALA A 114 -16.57 2.15 -8.53
N GLU A 115 -15.91 2.19 -7.37
CA GLU A 115 -15.21 3.39 -6.88
C GLU A 115 -14.10 3.85 -7.84
N LEU A 116 -13.40 2.89 -8.44
CA LEU A 116 -12.38 3.14 -9.46
C LEU A 116 -12.96 3.47 -10.84
N GLN A 117 -14.30 3.48 -11.02
CA GLN A 117 -14.97 3.65 -12.31
C GLN A 117 -14.40 2.70 -13.38
N TYR A 118 -13.99 1.49 -12.97
CA TYR A 118 -13.23 0.57 -13.81
C TYR A 118 -14.04 0.11 -15.03
N GLU A 119 -15.34 -0.13 -14.86
CA GLU A 119 -16.22 -0.52 -15.95
C GLU A 119 -16.42 0.60 -16.98
N GLU A 120 -16.66 1.84 -16.51
CA GLU A 120 -16.79 3.02 -17.39
C GLU A 120 -15.51 3.25 -18.20
N TYR A 121 -14.35 3.03 -17.58
CA TYR A 121 -13.07 3.05 -18.27
C TYR A 121 -12.97 1.96 -19.34
N LEU A 122 -13.31 0.70 -19.02
CA LEU A 122 -13.26 -0.38 -20.01
C LEU A 122 -14.17 -0.10 -21.21
N GLU A 123 -15.37 0.43 -20.97
CA GLU A 123 -16.28 0.87 -22.02
C GLU A 123 -15.69 2.01 -22.85
N TYR A 124 -15.03 2.98 -22.21
CA TYR A 124 -14.34 4.07 -22.91
C TYR A 124 -13.25 3.54 -23.85
N ILE A 125 -12.38 2.65 -23.36
CA ILE A 125 -11.32 2.02 -24.14
C ILE A 125 -11.89 1.23 -25.33
N GLU A 126 -12.92 0.42 -25.10
CA GLU A 126 -13.56 -0.35 -26.15
C GLU A 126 -14.21 0.56 -27.21
N SER A 127 -14.85 1.66 -26.78
CA SER A 127 -15.49 2.62 -27.69
C SER A 127 -14.52 3.32 -28.64
N LYS A 128 -13.26 3.48 -28.21
CA LYS A 128 -12.19 4.08 -29.01
C LYS A 128 -11.56 3.08 -29.98
N GLY A 129 -11.89 1.79 -29.88
CA GLY A 129 -11.27 0.74 -30.67
C GLY A 129 -9.77 0.58 -30.38
N TRP A 130 -9.32 1.05 -29.21
CA TRP A 130 -7.92 0.98 -28.83
C TRP A 130 -7.54 -0.45 -28.52
N THR A 131 -6.62 -0.96 -29.32
CA THR A 131 -5.95 -2.23 -29.11
C THR A 131 -4.54 -1.97 -28.58
N ASP A 132 -3.94 -2.97 -27.92
CA ASP A 132 -2.57 -2.92 -27.39
C ASP A 132 -1.52 -2.49 -28.45
N ASP A 133 -1.84 -2.66 -29.75
CA ASP A 133 -0.97 -2.37 -30.89
C ASP A 133 -1.22 -1.02 -31.61
N SER A 134 -2.13 -0.15 -31.12
CA SER A 134 -2.27 1.17 -31.79
C SER A 134 -1.02 2.02 -31.54
N ASP A 135 -0.59 2.88 -32.47
CA ASP A 135 0.48 3.87 -32.25
C ASP A 135 -0.08 5.29 -32.02
N ASP A 136 -1.40 5.48 -32.23
CA ASP A 136 -2.11 6.78 -32.16
C ASP A 136 -2.58 7.15 -30.73
N TRP A 137 -2.09 6.48 -29.69
CA TRP A 137 -2.58 6.69 -28.30
C TRP A 137 -1.82 7.74 -27.52
N GLU A 138 -0.64 8.21 -27.96
CA GLU A 138 0.20 9.11 -27.15
C GLU A 138 -0.41 10.51 -26.92
N ASP A 139 -1.32 10.99 -27.78
CA ASP A 139 -1.82 12.38 -27.72
C ASP A 139 -3.17 12.55 -26.97
N ASP A 140 -3.96 11.49 -26.78
CA ASP A 140 -5.31 11.56 -26.20
C ASP A 140 -5.40 11.02 -24.74
N PHE A 141 -4.30 10.49 -24.20
CA PHE A 141 -4.31 9.65 -22.98
C PHE A 141 -3.69 10.23 -21.72
N ASP A 142 -3.28 11.50 -21.74
CA ASP A 142 -2.87 12.23 -20.54
C ASP A 142 -3.97 12.27 -19.43
N GLU A 143 -5.18 11.75 -19.69
CA GLU A 143 -6.34 11.89 -18.81
C GLU A 143 -6.58 10.76 -17.80
N VAL A 144 -6.13 9.51 -18.01
CA VAL A 144 -6.47 8.41 -17.08
C VAL A 144 -5.33 8.12 -16.10
N ASP A 145 -5.31 8.90 -15.02
CA ASP A 145 -4.44 8.71 -13.88
C ASP A 145 -5.00 7.64 -12.93
N TRP A 146 -4.51 6.40 -13.04
CA TRP A 146 -4.82 5.32 -12.09
C TRP A 146 -4.04 5.42 -10.78
N PHE A 147 -2.97 6.21 -10.76
CA PHE A 147 -2.10 6.36 -9.61
C PHE A 147 -2.87 6.96 -8.44
N ASN A 148 -3.54 8.09 -8.65
CA ASN A 148 -4.28 8.82 -7.63
C ASN A 148 -5.50 8.06 -7.04
N PRO A 149 -6.39 7.42 -7.84
CA PRO A 149 -7.47 6.60 -7.32
C PRO A 149 -7.01 5.44 -6.45
N ILE A 150 -5.91 4.77 -6.83
CA ILE A 150 -5.35 3.66 -6.05
C ILE A 150 -4.74 4.16 -4.73
N LEU A 151 -4.08 5.32 -4.72
CA LEU A 151 -3.59 5.94 -3.49
C LEU A 151 -4.73 6.35 -2.55
N ARG A 152 -5.84 6.87 -3.10
CA ARG A 152 -7.03 7.18 -2.32
C ARG A 152 -7.62 5.92 -1.68
N LEU A 153 -7.77 4.84 -2.45
CA LEU A 153 -8.21 3.55 -1.95
C LEU A 153 -7.27 3.02 -0.85
N ALA A 154 -5.96 3.12 -1.04
CA ALA A 154 -4.98 2.77 -0.03
C ALA A 154 -5.16 3.59 1.26
N ALA A 155 -5.40 4.89 1.13
CA ALA A 155 -5.66 5.77 2.25
C ALA A 155 -6.96 5.42 2.98
N ASP A 156 -8.03 5.09 2.27
CA ASP A 156 -9.31 4.70 2.87
C ASP A 156 -9.20 3.36 3.61
N LEU A 157 -8.41 2.41 3.10
CA LEU A 157 -8.22 1.11 3.74
C LEU A 157 -7.23 1.11 4.90
N THR A 158 -6.23 1.99 4.88
CA THR A 158 -5.16 2.05 5.88
C THR A 158 -5.31 3.20 6.88
N GLY A 159 -6.13 4.20 6.53
CA GLY A 159 -6.27 5.46 7.26
C GLY A 159 -5.03 6.34 7.22
N TYR A 160 -4.14 6.17 6.24
CA TYR A 160 -2.89 6.91 6.09
C TYR A 160 -2.67 7.34 4.63
N VAL A 161 -2.34 8.62 4.44
CA VAL A 161 -1.94 9.20 3.16
C VAL A 161 -0.45 9.51 3.27
N CYS A 162 0.34 9.07 2.29
CA CYS A 162 1.76 9.37 2.25
C CYS A 162 2.01 10.89 2.29
N GLY A 163 3.07 11.31 3.00
CA GLY A 163 3.39 12.73 3.17
C GLY A 163 2.40 13.53 4.03
N SER A 164 1.27 12.96 4.43
CA SER A 164 0.29 13.63 5.28
C SER A 164 0.42 13.20 6.74
N PRO A 165 0.35 14.15 7.70
CA PRO A 165 0.27 13.79 9.10
C PRO A 165 -1.04 13.02 9.35
N LEU A 166 -1.00 12.03 10.24
CA LEU A 166 -2.24 11.42 10.72
C LEU A 166 -3.06 12.48 11.43
N ALA A 167 -4.38 12.42 11.27
CA ALA A 167 -5.34 13.25 12.01
C ALA A 167 -5.39 12.92 13.53
N ALA A 168 -4.32 12.35 14.07
CA ALA A 168 -4.20 11.94 15.46
C ALA A 168 -4.23 13.15 16.40
N THR A 169 -4.70 12.91 17.61
CA THR A 169 -4.74 13.88 18.71
C THR A 169 -3.36 14.18 19.30
N GLU A 170 -2.35 13.40 18.93
CA GLU A 170 -0.99 13.49 19.46
C GLU A 170 -0.07 14.22 18.49
N GLU A 171 0.83 15.06 19.02
CA GLU A 171 1.77 15.85 18.23
C GLU A 171 2.78 14.96 17.46
N GLU A 172 3.12 13.79 18.03
CA GLU A 172 4.11 12.83 17.53
C GLU A 172 3.54 11.40 17.51
N PRO A 173 2.67 11.06 16.54
CA PRO A 173 1.91 9.82 16.59
C PRO A 173 2.77 8.58 16.26
N PHE A 174 3.85 8.75 15.49
CA PHE A 174 4.67 7.65 15.01
C PHE A 174 5.77 7.29 16.00
N GLU A 175 5.95 6.01 16.27
CA GLU A 175 7.09 5.50 17.03
C GLU A 175 8.09 4.84 16.07
N ILE A 176 9.38 5.17 16.23
CA ILE A 176 10.45 4.60 15.41
C ILE A 176 10.61 3.11 15.75
N LEU A 177 10.71 2.28 14.70
CA LEU A 177 10.96 0.85 14.81
C LEU A 177 12.41 0.54 14.44
N GLU A 178 13.06 -0.30 15.24
CA GLU A 178 14.46 -0.68 15.08
C GLU A 178 14.54 -2.16 14.72
N SER A 179 15.29 -2.49 13.68
CA SER A 179 15.49 -3.88 13.28
C SER A 179 16.18 -4.66 14.41
N ILE A 180 15.65 -5.85 14.70
CA ILE A 180 16.33 -6.84 15.54
C ILE A 180 17.28 -7.61 14.62
N VAL A 181 18.20 -6.90 13.94
CA VAL A 181 19.33 -7.63 13.36
C VAL A 181 20.13 -8.11 14.56
N ALA A 182 20.26 -9.42 14.73
CA ALA A 182 21.24 -9.96 15.66
C ALA A 182 22.57 -9.30 15.29
N SER A 183 23.10 -8.46 16.18
CA SER A 183 24.44 -7.90 16.01
C SER A 183 25.38 -9.10 15.96
N THR A 184 25.68 -9.60 14.77
CA THR A 184 26.77 -10.52 14.54
C THR A 184 28.01 -9.70 14.83
N ALA A 185 28.42 -9.70 16.10
CA ALA A 185 29.72 -9.22 16.52
C ALA A 185 30.76 -9.94 15.65
N VAL A 186 31.46 -9.15 14.84
CA VAL A 186 32.65 -9.57 14.08
C VAL A 186 33.84 -9.59 15.03
#